data_AF-A0A521UGK1-F1
#
_entry.id   AF-A0A521UGK1-F1
#
_cell.length_a   1.000
_cell.length_b   1.000
_cell.length_c   1.000
_cell.angle_alpha   90.00
_cell.angle_beta   90.00
_cell.angle_gamma   90.00
#
_symmetry.space_group_name_H-M   'P 1'
#
loop_
_entity.id
_entity.type
_entity.pdbx_description
1 polymer ?
#
loop_
_entity_poly.entity_id
_entity_poly.type
_entity_poly.pdbx_seq_one_letter_code
_entity_poly.pdbx_strand_id
1 'polypeptide(L)'
;MSEGQLPPDDAIRAEAHALIDRLIDLLRPAAPPPQPPAPGVLPLTTAAAQLGWTRRRLRTYCLAQGVAVRGRGQKAVVVWAELEAALVDQSPVKHDAPSRGRDDDAKRPFDGGV
;
A
#
# COMPACT_ATOMS: atom_id res chain seq x y z
N MET A 1 -47.75 -23.73 9.73
CA MET A 1 -47.08 -23.50 8.44
C MET A 1 -47.58 -22.15 7.97
N SER A 2 -46.89 -21.06 8.32
CA SER A 2 -47.40 -19.71 8.09
C SER A 2 -47.04 -19.29 6.67
N GLU A 3 -48.07 -19.06 5.86
CA GLU A 3 -47.99 -18.60 4.48
C GLU A 3 -47.29 -17.24 4.42
N GLY A 4 -46.37 -17.10 3.47
CA GLY A 4 -45.64 -15.86 3.22
C GLY A 4 -46.59 -14.80 2.69
N GLN A 5 -47.06 -13.94 3.58
CA GLN A 5 -47.76 -12.70 3.23
C GLN A 5 -46.85 -11.87 2.33
N LEU A 6 -47.19 -11.78 1.05
CA LEU A 6 -46.49 -10.89 0.12
C LEU A 6 -46.59 -9.45 0.66
N PRO A 7 -45.45 -8.74 0.80
CA PRO A 7 -45.44 -7.38 1.31
C PRO A 7 -46.30 -6.48 0.41
N PRO A 8 -47.02 -5.50 0.97
CA PRO A 8 -47.82 -4.56 0.20
C PRO A 8 -46.94 -3.83 -0.82
N ASP A 9 -47.50 -3.44 -1.97
CA ASP A 9 -46.79 -2.83 -3.11
C ASP A 9 -45.94 -1.61 -2.67
N ASP A 10 -46.43 -0.84 -1.70
CA ASP A 10 -45.72 0.29 -1.10
C ASP A 10 -44.47 -0.11 -0.30
N ALA A 11 -44.48 -1.28 0.35
CA ALA A 11 -43.30 -1.80 1.06
C ALA A 11 -42.22 -2.25 0.07
N ILE A 12 -42.61 -2.90 -1.03
CA ILE A 12 -41.67 -3.27 -2.11
C ILE A 12 -41.08 -2.01 -2.74
N ARG A 13 -41.89 -0.98 -2.96
CA ARG A 13 -41.45 0.32 -3.50
C ARG A 13 -40.50 1.06 -2.54
N ALA A 14 -40.83 1.07 -1.25
CA ALA A 14 -39.98 1.68 -0.23
C ALA A 14 -38.63 0.97 -0.10
N GLU A 15 -38.63 -0.37 -0.17
CA GLU A 15 -37.41 -1.17 -0.15
C GLU A 15 -36.57 -0.95 -1.43
N ALA A 16 -37.21 -0.87 -2.59
CA ALA A 16 -36.54 -0.53 -3.84
C ALA A 16 -35.90 0.87 -3.78
N HIS A 17 -36.61 1.87 -3.26
CA HIS A 17 -36.06 3.21 -3.07
C HIS A 17 -34.88 3.21 -2.11
N ALA A 18 -34.98 2.53 -0.96
CA ALA A 18 -33.88 2.42 -0.01
C ALA A 18 -32.64 1.71 -0.60
N LEU A 19 -32.86 0.72 -1.48
CA LEU A 19 -31.79 0.02 -2.18
C LEU A 19 -31.14 0.90 -3.25
N ILE A 20 -31.94 1.69 -3.98
CA ILE A 20 -31.46 2.70 -4.92
C ILE A 20 -30.64 3.76 -4.19
N ASP A 21 -31.10 4.27 -3.04
CA ASP A 21 -30.36 5.26 -2.26
C ASP A 21 -29.03 4.71 -1.75
N ARG A 22 -29.00 3.46 -1.26
CA ARG A 22 -27.74 2.79 -0.90
C ARG A 22 -26.82 2.60 -2.09
N LEU A 23 -27.34 2.24 -3.26
CA LEU A 23 -26.56 2.15 -4.49
C LEU A 23 -26.03 3.51 -4.90
N ILE A 24 -26.82 4.58 -4.79
CA ILE A 24 -26.40 5.95 -5.06
C ILE A 24 -25.29 6.37 -4.09
N ASP A 25 -25.37 6.02 -2.80
CA ASP A 25 -24.32 6.33 -1.83
C ASP A 25 -23.05 5.50 -2.02
N LEU A 26 -23.18 4.25 -2.48
CA LEU A 26 -22.03 3.39 -2.83
C LEU A 26 -21.37 3.82 -4.14
N LEU A 27 -22.16 4.28 -5.11
CA LEU A 27 -21.70 4.78 -6.41
C LEU A 27 -21.32 6.26 -6.35
N ARG A 28 -21.73 6.98 -5.30
CA ARG A 28 -21.32 8.35 -5.05
C ARG A 28 -19.81 8.32 -4.94
N PRO A 29 -19.08 8.95 -5.89
CA PRO A 29 -17.65 9.00 -5.79
C PRO A 29 -17.31 9.65 -4.45
N ALA A 30 -16.57 8.93 -3.60
CA ALA A 30 -15.98 9.52 -2.42
C ALA A 30 -15.30 10.81 -2.89
N ALA A 31 -15.57 11.93 -2.19
CA ALA A 31 -15.00 13.23 -2.55
C ALA A 31 -13.52 13.00 -2.88
N PRO A 32 -13.07 13.34 -4.10
CA PRO A 32 -11.73 12.99 -4.52
C PRO A 32 -10.79 13.52 -3.44
N PRO A 33 -9.85 12.70 -2.93
CA PRO A 33 -8.88 13.19 -1.96
C PRO A 33 -8.28 14.48 -2.55
N PRO A 34 -8.07 15.52 -1.70
CA PRO A 34 -7.65 16.84 -2.18
C PRO A 34 -6.54 16.66 -3.21
N GLN A 35 -6.83 17.06 -4.45
CA GLN A 35 -5.95 16.76 -5.57
C GLN A 35 -4.57 17.34 -5.25
N PRO A 36 -3.50 16.54 -5.34
CA PRO A 36 -2.16 17.05 -5.11
C PRO A 36 -1.91 18.22 -6.08
N PRO A 37 -1.33 19.34 -5.61
CA PRO A 37 -0.87 20.38 -6.51
C PRO A 37 0.09 19.76 -7.55
N ALA A 38 0.08 20.32 -8.75
CA ALA A 38 0.75 19.91 -9.98
C ALA A 38 2.16 19.26 -9.81
N PRO A 39 2.63 18.51 -10.83
CA PRO A 39 3.50 17.34 -10.66
C PRO A 39 4.73 17.61 -9.80
N GLY A 40 4.84 16.78 -8.76
CA GLY A 40 6.12 16.20 -8.40
C GLY A 40 6.70 16.60 -7.07
N VAL A 41 6.10 17.47 -6.25
CA VAL A 41 6.64 17.74 -4.90
C VAL A 41 5.51 17.94 -3.88
N LEU A 42 5.36 16.99 -2.96
CA LEU A 42 4.35 17.02 -1.91
C LEU A 42 4.98 17.16 -0.52
N PRO A 43 4.33 17.84 0.42
CA PRO A 43 4.72 17.78 1.82
C PRO A 43 4.76 16.33 2.31
N LEU A 44 5.82 15.99 3.05
CA LEU A 44 6.01 14.66 3.62
C LEU A 44 4.84 14.25 4.52
N THR A 45 4.19 15.22 5.16
CA THR A 45 2.96 15.02 5.95
C THR A 45 1.80 14.57 5.08
N THR A 46 1.57 15.26 3.95
CA THR A 46 0.50 14.95 3.00
C THR A 46 0.73 13.58 2.35
N ALA A 47 1.96 13.31 1.91
CA ALA A 47 2.33 12.01 1.35
C ALA A 47 2.14 10.87 2.37
N ALA A 48 2.51 11.10 3.64
CA ALA A 48 2.32 10.10 4.70
C ALA A 48 0.84 9.84 4.99
N ALA A 49 0.01 10.88 4.99
CA ALA A 49 -1.44 10.75 5.17
C ALA A 49 -2.09 9.94 4.05
N GLN A 50 -1.68 10.16 2.78
CA GLN A 50 -2.20 9.39 1.64
C GLN A 50 -1.86 7.90 1.73
N LEU A 51 -0.69 7.56 2.28
CA LEU A 51 -0.27 6.16 2.48
C LEU A 51 -0.77 5.56 3.80
N GLY A 52 -1.48 6.31 4.63
CA GLY A 52 -1.89 5.87 5.98
C GLY A 52 -0.69 5.64 6.92
N TRP A 53 0.45 6.28 6.67
CA TRP A 53 1.68 6.10 7.43
C TRP A 53 1.94 7.24 8.39
N THR A 54 2.72 6.97 9.43
CA THR A 54 3.29 8.05 10.22
C THR A 54 4.38 8.76 9.42
N ARG A 55 4.49 10.06 9.63
CA ARG A 55 5.53 10.88 9.00
C ARG A 55 6.95 10.35 9.23
N ARG A 56 7.23 9.84 10.43
CA ARG A 56 8.51 9.23 10.79
C ARG A 56 8.76 7.97 9.95
N ARG A 57 7.75 7.10 9.82
CA ARG A 57 7.82 5.88 9.00
C ARG A 57 8.11 6.21 7.55
N LEU A 58 7.38 7.16 6.96
CA LEU A 58 7.63 7.58 5.57
C LEU A 58 9.03 8.16 5.39
N ARG A 59 9.50 8.99 6.33
CA ARG A 59 10.87 9.54 6.28
C ARG A 59 11.94 8.44 6.29
N THR A 60 11.81 7.48 7.19
CA THR A 60 12.74 6.34 7.28
C THR A 60 12.71 5.51 6.00
N TYR A 61 11.51 5.28 5.45
CA TYR A 61 11.35 4.56 4.19
C TYR A 61 12.03 5.28 3.01
N CYS A 62 11.79 6.59 2.83
CA CYS A 62 12.44 7.35 1.77
C CYS A 62 13.97 7.30 1.88
N LEU A 63 14.52 7.41 3.10
CA LEU A 63 15.97 7.30 3.32
C LEU A 63 16.50 5.90 2.97
N ALA A 64 15.77 4.84 3.31
CA ALA A 64 16.15 3.47 3.00
C ALA A 64 16.10 3.17 1.49
N GLN A 65 15.18 3.79 0.76
CA GLN A 65 15.00 3.62 -0.69
C GLN A 65 15.78 4.66 -1.52
N GLY A 66 16.55 5.55 -0.91
CA GLY A 66 17.27 6.60 -1.62
C GLY A 66 16.38 7.70 -2.23
N VAL A 67 15.09 7.76 -1.86
CA VAL A 67 14.17 8.80 -2.32
C VAL A 67 14.49 10.13 -1.65
N ALA A 68 14.66 11.19 -2.44
CA ALA A 68 15.09 12.48 -1.95
C ALA A 68 13.98 13.20 -1.15
N VAL A 69 14.24 13.42 0.13
CA VAL A 69 13.40 14.28 0.98
C VAL A 69 14.06 15.65 1.08
N ARG A 70 13.46 16.67 0.43
CA ARG A 70 13.96 18.04 0.43
C ARG A 70 13.41 18.81 1.63
N GLY A 71 14.22 19.68 2.23
CA GLY A 71 13.82 20.51 3.38
C GLY A 71 13.91 19.81 4.75
N ARG A 72 13.54 20.54 5.81
CA ARG A 72 13.65 20.10 7.22
C ARG A 72 12.40 20.47 8.02
N GLY A 73 12.17 19.75 9.11
CA GLY A 73 11.01 19.99 9.99
C GLY A 73 9.71 19.96 9.20
N GLN A 74 8.68 20.70 9.59
CA GLN A 74 7.35 20.68 8.94
C GLN A 74 7.35 21.04 7.44
N LYS A 75 8.43 21.62 6.91
CA LYS A 75 8.57 21.99 5.49
C LYS A 75 9.21 20.89 4.63
N ALA A 76 9.39 19.69 5.16
CA ALA A 76 9.97 18.59 4.38
C ALA A 76 9.00 18.15 3.28
N VAL A 77 9.52 17.97 2.08
CA VAL A 77 8.77 17.59 0.87
C VAL A 77 9.44 16.41 0.16
N VAL A 78 8.66 15.65 -0.59
CA VAL A 78 9.09 14.46 -1.34
C VAL A 78 8.49 14.48 -2.74
N VAL A 79 9.22 13.93 -3.71
CA VAL A 79 8.71 13.76 -5.06
C VAL A 79 7.78 12.56 -5.12
N TRP A 80 6.49 12.80 -5.43
CA TRP A 80 5.48 11.73 -5.40
C TRP A 80 5.78 10.62 -6.40
N ALA A 81 6.23 10.97 -7.60
CA ALA A 81 6.59 9.99 -8.62
C ALA A 81 7.78 9.09 -8.21
N GLU A 82 8.81 9.64 -7.56
CA GLU A 82 9.94 8.86 -7.03
C GLU A 82 9.50 7.95 -5.89
N LEU A 83 8.58 8.42 -5.05
CA LEU A 83 7.99 7.64 -3.96
C LEU A 83 7.12 6.49 -4.49
N GLU A 84 6.28 6.75 -5.49
CA GLU A 84 5.47 5.71 -6.16
C GLU A 84 6.36 4.68 -6.85
N ALA A 85 7.40 5.12 -7.56
CA ALA A 85 8.37 4.20 -8.18
C ALA A 85 9.03 3.30 -7.13
N ALA A 86 9.47 3.85 -5.99
CA ALA A 86 10.05 3.07 -4.89
C ALA A 86 9.05 2.10 -4.25
N LEU A 87 7.77 2.45 -4.18
CA LEU A 87 6.70 1.59 -3.67
C LEU A 87 6.37 0.45 -4.65
N VAL A 88 6.41 0.71 -5.96
CA VAL A 88 6.17 -0.29 -7.00
C VAL A 88 7.37 -1.24 -7.15
N ASP A 89 8.59 -0.75 -6.96
CA ASP A 89 9.83 -1.56 -6.96
C ASP A 89 9.91 -2.52 -5.75
N GLN A 90 9.01 -2.39 -4.77
CA GLN A 90 8.75 -3.44 -3.77
C GLN A 90 7.96 -4.65 -4.33
N SER A 91 7.83 -4.76 -5.66
CA SER A 91 7.37 -5.98 -6.31
C SER A 91 8.14 -7.16 -5.71
N PRO A 92 7.44 -8.21 -5.24
CA PRO A 92 7.98 -9.15 -4.28
C PRO A 92 9.28 -9.71 -4.81
N VAL A 93 10.39 -9.33 -4.18
CA VAL A 93 11.62 -10.11 -4.27
C VAL A 93 11.17 -11.50 -3.89
N LYS A 94 11.08 -12.39 -4.89
CA LYS A 94 11.02 -13.82 -4.66
C LYS A 94 12.11 -14.03 -3.64
N HIS A 95 11.72 -14.42 -2.42
CA HIS A 95 12.66 -14.97 -1.46
C HIS A 95 13.20 -16.23 -2.13
N ASP A 96 14.16 -16.05 -3.04
CA ASP A 96 15.15 -17.04 -3.35
C ASP A 96 15.91 -17.14 -2.04
N ALA A 97 15.47 -18.09 -1.24
CA ALA A 97 16.16 -18.48 -0.02
C ALA A 97 17.65 -18.57 -0.37
N PRO A 98 18.56 -18.02 0.45
CA PRO A 98 19.98 -18.19 0.16
C PRO A 98 20.22 -19.70 0.15
N SER A 99 20.48 -20.24 -1.06
CA SER A 99 20.98 -21.59 -1.23
C SER A 99 22.16 -21.70 -0.29
N ARG A 100 21.99 -22.49 0.78
CA ARG A 100 23.03 -22.79 1.74
C ARG A 100 24.02 -23.73 1.06
N GLY A 101 24.77 -23.19 0.10
CA GLY A 101 26.03 -23.75 -0.36
C GLY A 101 27.00 -23.69 0.80
N ARG A 102 26.95 -24.71 1.65
CA ARG A 102 28.03 -25.04 2.57
C ARG A 102 28.82 -26.15 1.91
N ASP A 103 29.58 -25.78 0.88
CA ASP A 103 30.79 -26.50 0.51
C ASP A 103 31.85 -26.14 1.55
N ASP A 104 31.78 -26.80 2.70
CA ASP A 104 32.86 -26.78 3.68
C ASP A 104 32.86 -28.13 4.42
N ASP A 105 33.23 -29.18 3.68
CA ASP A 105 33.95 -30.32 4.25
C ASP A 105 35.14 -30.61 3.34
N ALA A 106 36.22 -29.90 3.63
CA ALA A 106 37.54 -30.15 3.09
C ALA A 106 38.03 -31.53 3.54
N LYS A 107 37.61 -32.58 2.83
CA LYS A 107 38.25 -33.90 2.94
C LYS A 107 39.30 -34.05 1.85
N ARG A 108 40.48 -33.44 2.07
CA ARG A 108 41.69 -33.85 1.36
C ARG A 108 42.28 -35.09 2.05
N PRO A 109 42.66 -36.12 1.30
CA PRO A 109 43.25 -37.34 1.85
C PRO A 109 44.68 -37.06 2.27
N PHE A 110 45.04 -37.45 3.50
CA PHE A 110 46.43 -37.64 3.86
C PHE A 110 46.76 -39.11 3.57
N ASP A 111 47.39 -39.34 2.42
CA ASP A 111 48.09 -40.58 2.08
C ASP A 111 49.59 -40.27 2.18
N GLY A 112 50.34 -41.06 2.95
CA GLY A 112 51.80 -40.94 3.05
C GLY A 112 52.36 -41.35 4.42
N GLY A 113 52.94 -42.55 4.48
CA GLY A 113 53.44 -43.20 5.69
C GLY A 113 54.82 -42.75 6.18
N VAL A 114 55.11 -43.16 7.42
CA VAL A 114 56.32 -43.86 7.91
C VAL A 114 55.86 -44.78 9.04
#